data_AF-A0A834YJL2-F1
#
_entry.id   AF-A0A834YJL2-F1
#
_cell.length_a   1.000
_cell.length_b   1.000
_cell.length_c   1.000
_cell.angle_alpha   90.00
_cell.angle_beta   90.00
_cell.angle_gamma   90.00
#
_symmetry.space_group_name_H-M   'P 1'
#
loop_
_entity.id
_entity.type
_entity.pdbx_description
1 polymer ?
#
loop_
_entity_poly.entity_id
_entity_poly.type
_entity_poly.pdbx_seq_one_letter_code
_entity_poly.pdbx_strand_id
1 'polypeptide(L)'
;MRFREVRRLSYQPNSHSTPRFILLLSAGSRLIIMVDEESKPFTYIPETVLKKRKSNEAWAIKRREQLEQRQRRSKENRKLIFKRAEQYIKEYRNKELDLIQMKQRGKRKRSSYVTPESKLLLVIRICGKNDMHPKTRKALHFLRLRKIFSGVFVKANNGMMEMLQRVEPYVTYGYPNLKSVRELVYKKGYGKINKERVPLTDNNMIEQALGKYGIICIEDIVHEIANAGPHFKEAIGFLWPFSLNKPEGDLQGKKKPYKDGGDAGNREDHINELISKMN
;
A
#
# COMPACT_ATOMS: atom_id res chain seq x y z
N MET A 1 -32.39 -24.60 45.80
CA MET A 1 -31.71 -23.56 44.99
C MET A 1 -31.18 -24.26 43.74
N ARG A 2 -31.73 -24.02 42.53
CA ARG A 2 -31.16 -23.16 41.46
C ARG A 2 -29.77 -23.67 40.98
N PHE A 3 -29.43 -23.91 39.70
CA PHE A 3 -30.02 -23.57 38.40
C PHE A 3 -29.33 -24.40 37.29
N ARG A 4 -30.11 -24.78 36.27
CA ARG A 4 -29.84 -25.03 34.83
C ARG A 4 -28.40 -25.23 34.34
N GLU A 5 -28.18 -26.36 33.68
CA GLU A 5 -27.09 -26.56 32.71
C GLU A 5 -27.64 -26.52 31.26
N VAL A 6 -26.87 -25.88 30.39
CA VAL A 6 -27.27 -25.35 29.07
C VAL A 6 -27.07 -26.38 27.96
N ARG A 7 -28.10 -26.62 27.14
CA ARG A 7 -28.05 -27.46 25.92
C ARG A 7 -27.05 -26.90 24.90
N ARG A 8 -26.05 -27.70 24.50
CA ARG A 8 -25.33 -27.54 23.23
C ARG A 8 -26.04 -28.38 22.16
N LEU A 9 -26.51 -27.73 21.10
CA LEU A 9 -26.94 -28.38 19.86
C LEU A 9 -25.70 -28.67 19.02
N SER A 10 -25.31 -29.94 18.92
CA SER A 10 -24.33 -30.40 17.92
C SER A 10 -25.03 -31.17 16.80
N TYR A 11 -24.82 -30.65 15.60
CA TYR A 11 -25.25 -31.12 14.29
C TYR A 11 -24.61 -32.49 13.97
N GLN A 12 -25.39 -33.49 13.56
CA GLN A 12 -24.88 -34.76 13.02
C GLN A 12 -25.04 -34.78 11.49
N PRO A 13 -24.01 -35.15 10.71
CA PRO A 13 -24.16 -35.48 9.30
C PRO A 13 -24.52 -36.97 9.12
N ASN A 14 -25.59 -37.24 8.39
CA ASN A 14 -26.06 -38.59 8.06
C ASN A 14 -25.04 -39.37 7.21
N SER A 15 -24.92 -40.64 7.54
CA SER A 15 -24.09 -41.67 6.93
C SER A 15 -24.60 -42.10 5.55
N HIS A 16 -23.66 -42.28 4.63
CA HIS A 16 -23.84 -43.02 3.38
C HIS A 16 -24.02 -44.52 3.66
N SER A 17 -25.14 -45.10 3.27
CA SER A 17 -25.32 -46.55 3.18
C SER A 17 -25.14 -47.00 1.72
N THR A 18 -24.18 -47.89 1.51
CA THR A 18 -24.09 -48.75 0.31
C THR A 18 -24.92 -50.01 0.56
N PRO A 19 -25.60 -50.59 -0.44
CA PRO A 19 -26.28 -51.86 -0.24
C PRO A 19 -25.31 -53.03 -0.47
N ARG A 20 -25.12 -53.87 0.56
CA ARG A 20 -24.55 -55.21 0.42
C ARG A 20 -25.66 -56.18 0.03
N PHE A 21 -25.52 -56.82 -1.13
CA PHE A 21 -26.27 -58.03 -1.49
C PHE A 21 -25.87 -59.17 -0.55
N ILE A 22 -26.84 -59.75 0.16
CA ILE A 22 -26.71 -61.07 0.80
C ILE A 22 -27.86 -61.91 0.26
N LEU A 23 -27.52 -62.89 -0.58
CA LEU A 23 -28.38 -64.01 -0.98
C LEU A 23 -28.40 -65.03 0.16
N LEU A 24 -29.59 -65.39 0.63
CA LEU A 24 -29.83 -66.62 1.39
C LEU A 24 -31.25 -67.12 1.07
N LEU A 25 -31.30 -68.25 0.36
CA LEU A 25 -32.48 -69.06 0.10
C LEU A 25 -32.92 -69.77 1.39
N SER A 26 -34.20 -69.72 1.74
CA SER A 26 -34.90 -70.76 2.50
C SER A 26 -36.41 -70.55 2.46
N ALA A 27 -37.13 -71.65 2.37
CA ALA A 27 -38.56 -71.80 2.09
C ALA A 27 -39.49 -71.17 3.15
N GLY A 28 -40.68 -70.74 2.71
CA GLY A 28 -41.76 -70.38 3.61
C GLY A 28 -42.73 -69.37 3.00
N SER A 29 -43.78 -69.86 2.36
CA SER A 29 -44.89 -69.09 1.81
C SER A 29 -45.50 -68.14 2.86
N ARG A 30 -45.30 -66.84 2.69
CA ARG A 30 -46.15 -65.78 3.24
C ARG A 30 -46.44 -64.79 2.13
N LEU A 31 -47.71 -64.74 1.72
CA LEU A 31 -48.26 -63.64 0.94
C LEU A 31 -47.93 -62.33 1.66
N ILE A 32 -46.97 -61.57 1.11
CA ILE A 32 -46.79 -60.15 1.45
C ILE A 32 -47.69 -59.40 0.47
N ILE A 33 -48.76 -58.84 0.99
CA ILE A 33 -49.63 -57.90 0.28
C ILE A 33 -48.73 -56.74 -0.15
N MET A 34 -48.49 -56.63 -1.47
CA MET A 34 -47.87 -55.44 -2.06
C MET A 34 -48.86 -54.30 -1.86
N VAL A 35 -48.59 -53.44 -0.88
CA VAL A 35 -49.21 -52.12 -0.82
C VAL A 35 -48.52 -51.31 -1.90
N ASP A 36 -49.23 -51.08 -3.00
CA ASP A 36 -48.82 -50.19 -4.07
C ASP A 36 -48.54 -48.80 -3.47
N GLU A 37 -47.26 -48.46 -3.36
CA GLU A 37 -46.83 -47.11 -3.05
C GLU A 37 -47.14 -46.27 -4.29
N GLU A 38 -48.30 -45.60 -4.27
CA GLU A 38 -48.74 -44.71 -5.35
C GLU A 38 -47.59 -43.79 -5.77
N SER A 39 -47.12 -43.99 -7.00
CA SER A 39 -46.09 -43.16 -7.61
C SER A 39 -46.61 -41.74 -7.71
N LYS A 40 -46.20 -40.87 -6.79
CA LYS A 40 -46.50 -39.43 -6.86
C LYS A 40 -46.14 -38.94 -8.26
N PRO A 41 -47.07 -38.29 -9.00
CA PRO A 41 -46.78 -37.83 -10.35
C PRO A 41 -45.59 -36.88 -10.31
N PHE A 42 -44.59 -37.12 -11.16
CA PHE A 42 -43.44 -36.23 -11.30
C PHE A 42 -43.96 -34.82 -11.54
N THR A 43 -43.72 -33.92 -10.59
CA THR A 43 -44.06 -32.51 -10.75
C THR A 43 -43.27 -31.99 -11.96
N TYR A 44 -43.98 -31.64 -13.03
CA TYR A 44 -43.37 -31.14 -14.25
C TYR A 44 -42.73 -29.78 -13.97
N ILE A 45 -41.40 -29.78 -13.82
CA ILE A 45 -40.62 -28.56 -13.64
C ILE A 45 -40.25 -28.04 -15.04
N PRO A 46 -40.60 -26.78 -15.38
CA PRO A 46 -40.24 -26.21 -16.67
C PRO A 46 -38.73 -26.24 -16.93
N GLU A 47 -38.33 -26.57 -18.15
CA GLU A 47 -36.92 -26.65 -18.57
C GLU A 47 -36.13 -25.37 -18.28
N THR A 48 -36.80 -24.21 -18.40
CA THR A 48 -36.24 -22.89 -18.09
C THR A 48 -35.81 -22.77 -16.62
N VAL A 49 -36.57 -23.36 -15.70
CA VAL A 49 -36.24 -23.39 -14.26
C VAL A 49 -35.02 -24.28 -14.01
N LEU A 50 -34.93 -25.43 -14.69
CA LEU A 50 -33.78 -26.33 -14.59
C LEU A 50 -32.49 -25.68 -15.12
N LYS A 51 -32.57 -25.00 -16.27
CA LYS A 51 -31.44 -24.23 -16.83
C LYS A 51 -30.98 -23.11 -15.90
N LYS A 52 -31.92 -22.39 -15.27
CA LYS A 52 -31.61 -21.33 -14.29
C LYS A 52 -30.95 -21.88 -13.03
N ARG A 53 -31.39 -23.04 -12.52
CA ARG A 53 -30.76 -23.72 -11.37
C ARG A 53 -29.32 -24.12 -11.68
N LYS A 54 -29.08 -24.81 -12.81
CA LYS A 54 -27.73 -25.20 -13.25
C LYS A 54 -26.81 -23.99 -13.41
N SER A 55 -27.30 -22.90 -14.01
CA SER A 55 -26.53 -21.66 -14.15
C SER A 55 -26.18 -21.04 -12.79
N ASN A 56 -27.16 -20.94 -11.88
CA ASN A 56 -26.93 -20.40 -10.54
C ASN A 56 -25.94 -21.25 -9.72
N GLU A 57 -26.03 -22.57 -9.81
CA GLU A 57 -25.10 -23.51 -9.16
C GLU A 57 -23.69 -23.36 -9.73
N ALA A 58 -23.54 -23.30 -11.06
CA ALA A 58 -22.25 -23.05 -11.70
C ALA A 58 -21.66 -21.69 -11.29
N TRP A 59 -22.47 -20.64 -11.22
CA TRP A 59 -22.06 -19.32 -10.72
C TRP A 59 -21.67 -19.34 -9.25
N ALA A 60 -22.34 -20.14 -8.42
CA ALA A 60 -22.02 -20.30 -7.01
C ALA A 60 -20.70 -21.07 -6.80
N ILE A 61 -20.47 -22.13 -7.58
CA ILE A 61 -19.20 -22.88 -7.57
C ILE A 61 -18.04 -21.97 -8.01
N LYS A 62 -18.19 -21.28 -9.15
CA LYS A 62 -17.17 -20.35 -9.65
C LYS A 62 -16.85 -19.23 -8.65
N ARG A 63 -17.86 -18.65 -8.01
CA ARG A 63 -17.64 -17.64 -6.95
C ARG A 63 -16.91 -18.21 -5.74
N ARG A 64 -17.24 -19.43 -5.33
CA ARG A 64 -16.57 -20.13 -4.21
C ARG A 64 -15.10 -20.37 -4.51
N GLU A 65 -14.79 -20.90 -5.69
CA GLU A 65 -13.42 -21.13 -6.15
C GLU A 65 -12.61 -19.83 -6.23
N GLN A 66 -13.19 -18.75 -6.79
CA GLN A 66 -12.54 -17.45 -6.86
C GLN A 66 -12.26 -16.86 -5.47
N LEU A 67 -13.18 -17.03 -4.53
CA LEU A 67 -13.02 -16.57 -3.15
C LEU A 67 -11.94 -17.37 -2.43
N GLU A 68 -11.90 -18.69 -2.62
CA GLU A 68 -10.85 -19.54 -2.06
C GLU A 68 -9.47 -19.20 -2.62
N GLN A 69 -9.35 -19.03 -3.94
CA GLN A 69 -8.11 -18.57 -4.58
C GLN A 69 -7.66 -17.20 -4.05
N ARG A 70 -8.59 -16.26 -3.90
CA ARG A 70 -8.30 -14.94 -3.32
C ARG A 70 -7.79 -15.05 -1.88
N GLN A 71 -8.42 -15.89 -1.07
CA GLN A 71 -7.99 -16.12 0.32
C GLN A 71 -6.60 -16.76 0.39
N ARG A 72 -6.31 -17.76 -0.46
CA ARG A 72 -4.98 -18.38 -0.55
C ARG A 72 -3.90 -17.34 -0.91
N ARG A 73 -4.13 -16.57 -1.98
CA ARG A 73 -3.23 -15.48 -2.40
C ARG A 73 -3.04 -14.43 -1.31
N SER A 74 -4.12 -14.02 -0.64
CA SER A 74 -4.03 -13.04 0.45
C SER A 74 -3.19 -13.55 1.63
N LYS A 75 -3.31 -14.83 2.00
CA LYS A 75 -2.49 -15.46 3.04
C LYS A 75 -1.00 -15.50 2.65
N GLU A 76 -0.70 -15.84 1.40
CA GLU A 76 0.65 -15.85 0.86
C GLU A 76 1.25 -14.44 0.83
N ASN A 77 0.52 -13.47 0.27
CA ASN A 77 0.91 -12.07 0.23
C ASN A 77 1.16 -11.53 1.64
N ARG A 78 0.30 -11.85 2.62
CA ARG A 78 0.50 -11.41 4.00
C ARG A 78 1.81 -11.94 4.60
N LYS A 79 2.17 -13.20 4.34
CA LYS A 79 3.47 -13.77 4.77
C LYS A 79 4.63 -13.07 4.07
N LEU A 80 4.51 -12.78 2.78
CA LEU A 80 5.53 -12.08 2.00
C LEU A 80 5.75 -10.64 2.50
N ILE A 81 4.66 -9.89 2.70
CA ILE A 81 4.70 -8.52 3.22
C ILE A 81 5.39 -8.47 4.57
N PHE A 82 5.05 -9.39 5.48
CA PHE A 82 5.67 -9.45 6.81
C PHE A 82 7.18 -9.70 6.73
N LYS A 83 7.60 -10.70 5.93
CA LYS A 83 9.02 -11.02 5.74
C LYS A 83 9.79 -9.87 5.08
N ARG A 84 9.20 -9.20 4.08
CA ARG A 84 9.83 -8.03 3.42
C ARG A 84 10.01 -6.87 4.38
N ALA A 85 8.98 -6.56 5.18
CA ALA A 85 9.08 -5.49 6.17
C ALA A 85 10.20 -5.76 7.18
N GLU A 86 10.32 -7.00 7.66
CA GLU A 86 11.42 -7.42 8.54
C GLU A 86 12.79 -7.24 7.87
N GLN A 87 12.93 -7.66 6.60
CA GLN A 87 14.14 -7.49 5.81
C GLN A 87 14.53 -6.01 5.65
N TYR A 88 13.58 -5.14 5.30
CA TYR A 88 13.85 -3.71 5.16
C TYR A 88 14.29 -3.07 6.47
N ILE A 89 13.63 -3.40 7.59
CA ILE A 89 14.03 -2.89 8.91
C ILE A 89 15.47 -3.32 9.23
N LYS A 90 15.82 -4.58 8.95
CA LYS A 90 17.18 -5.09 9.14
C LYS A 90 18.19 -4.36 8.24
N GLU A 91 17.84 -4.15 6.96
CA GLU A 91 18.67 -3.42 6.01
C GLU A 91 18.93 -1.98 6.48
N TYR A 92 17.90 -1.25 6.92
CA TYR A 92 18.05 0.12 7.41
C TYR A 92 18.90 0.21 8.67
N ARG A 93 18.71 -0.70 9.63
CA ARG A 93 19.53 -0.76 10.84
C ARG A 93 20.99 -1.04 10.51
N ASN A 94 21.25 -1.99 9.61
CA ASN A 94 22.60 -2.29 9.16
C ASN A 94 23.25 -1.08 8.47
N LYS A 95 22.53 -0.41 7.56
CA LYS A 95 23.01 0.82 6.91
C LYS A 95 23.36 1.92 7.92
N GLU A 96 22.53 2.12 8.93
CA GLU A 96 22.80 3.09 10.00
C GLU A 96 24.04 2.72 10.82
N LEU A 97 24.17 1.46 11.23
CA LEU A 97 25.35 0.95 11.95
C LEU A 97 26.62 1.08 11.11
N ASP A 98 26.56 0.74 9.82
CA ASP A 98 27.68 0.87 8.90
C ASP A 98 28.13 2.33 8.76
N LEU A 99 27.19 3.27 8.64
CA LEU A 99 27.49 4.70 8.62
C LEU A 99 28.17 5.18 9.91
N ILE A 100 27.70 4.71 11.06
CA ILE A 100 28.30 5.03 12.37
C ILE A 100 29.72 4.46 12.46
N GLN A 101 29.92 3.18 12.09
CA GLN A 101 31.21 2.53 12.08
C GLN A 101 32.19 3.23 11.13
N MET A 102 31.75 3.64 9.93
CA MET A 102 32.57 4.41 9.00
C MET A 102 32.98 5.77 9.58
N LYS A 103 32.05 6.51 10.20
CA LYS A 103 32.35 7.78 10.88
C LYS A 103 33.36 7.61 12.02
N GLN A 104 33.28 6.53 12.79
CA GLN A 104 34.23 6.24 13.86
C GLN A 104 35.61 5.84 13.32
N ARG A 105 35.67 5.03 12.25
CA ARG A 105 36.93 4.68 11.56
C ARG A 105 37.62 5.92 10.98
N GLY A 106 36.87 6.90 10.47
CA GLY A 106 37.39 8.16 9.95
C GLY A 106 37.96 9.14 10.97
N LYS A 107 37.79 8.90 12.29
CA LYS A 107 38.52 9.63 13.34
C LYS A 107 39.99 9.22 13.44
N ARG A 108 40.43 8.17 12.73
CA ARG A 108 41.85 7.81 12.52
C ARG A 108 42.40 8.63 11.33
N LYS A 109 43.60 9.20 11.45
CA LYS A 109 44.17 10.19 10.50
C LYS A 109 44.06 9.72 9.01
N ARG A 110 43.26 10.50 8.26
CA ARG A 110 43.10 10.63 6.79
C ARG A 110 42.45 9.48 5.99
N SER A 111 41.17 9.65 5.73
CA SER A 111 40.63 9.86 4.37
C SER A 111 39.42 10.80 4.52
N SER A 112 39.33 11.85 3.69
CA SER A 112 38.18 12.76 3.69
C SER A 112 36.94 12.02 3.19
N TYR A 113 36.16 11.45 4.12
CA TYR A 113 34.87 10.86 3.78
C TYR A 113 33.93 12.00 3.35
N VAL A 114 33.83 12.23 2.05
CA VAL A 114 32.74 13.03 1.48
C VAL A 114 31.47 12.27 1.77
N THR A 115 30.59 12.85 2.60
CA THR A 115 29.24 12.31 2.79
C THR A 115 28.61 12.18 1.42
N PRO A 116 28.18 10.97 0.99
CA PRO A 116 27.59 10.82 -0.33
C PRO A 116 26.37 11.75 -0.43
N GLU A 117 26.32 12.57 -1.47
CA GLU A 117 25.14 13.37 -1.76
C GLU A 117 23.92 12.46 -1.79
N SER A 118 22.87 12.85 -1.06
CA SER A 118 21.71 11.98 -0.94
C SER A 118 20.96 11.92 -2.28
N LYS A 119 20.48 10.72 -2.64
CA LYS A 119 19.80 10.46 -3.92
C LYS A 119 18.38 11.01 -3.97
N LEU A 120 17.82 11.43 -2.82
CA LEU A 120 16.42 11.78 -2.64
C LEU A 120 16.29 13.18 -2.08
N LEU A 121 15.41 13.97 -2.68
CA LEU A 121 15.06 15.30 -2.23
C LEU A 121 13.57 15.34 -1.89
N LEU A 122 13.22 16.03 -0.81
CA LEU A 122 11.86 16.49 -0.59
C LEU A 122 11.79 17.96 -0.98
N VAL A 123 10.88 18.31 -1.89
CA VAL A 123 10.66 19.69 -2.33
C VAL A 123 9.30 20.16 -1.84
N ILE A 124 9.27 21.26 -1.09
CA ILE A 124 8.07 21.87 -0.53
C ILE A 124 7.91 23.27 -1.11
N ARG A 125 6.68 23.59 -1.54
CA ARG A 125 6.36 24.95 -1.98
C ARG A 125 6.06 25.87 -0.80
N ILE A 126 6.79 26.97 -0.68
CA ILE A 126 6.63 27.94 0.42
C ILE A 126 5.89 29.21 0.01
N CYS A 127 6.00 29.63 -1.26
CA CYS A 127 5.43 30.89 -1.74
C CYS A 127 4.10 30.72 -2.51
N GLY A 128 3.30 31.79 -2.50
CA GLY A 128 2.04 31.91 -3.21
C GLY A 128 2.15 31.92 -4.73
N LYS A 129 1.04 32.22 -5.41
CA LYS A 129 0.97 32.27 -6.89
C LYS A 129 1.21 33.67 -7.46
N ASN A 130 1.19 34.69 -6.62
CA ASN A 130 1.27 36.09 -7.02
C ASN A 130 2.70 36.43 -7.45
N ASP A 131 2.83 37.25 -8.49
CA ASP A 131 4.12 37.78 -8.96
C ASP A 131 5.16 36.68 -9.31
N MET A 132 4.76 35.76 -10.20
CA MET A 132 5.64 34.70 -10.72
C MET A 132 5.73 34.76 -12.24
N HIS A 133 6.96 34.77 -12.75
CA HIS A 133 7.21 34.66 -14.19
C HIS A 133 6.61 33.35 -14.76
N PRO A 134 6.00 33.36 -15.95
CA PRO A 134 5.36 32.18 -16.53
C PRO A 134 6.27 30.94 -16.65
N LYS A 135 7.58 31.13 -16.90
CA LYS A 135 8.56 30.01 -16.93
C LYS A 135 8.68 29.32 -15.57
N THR A 136 8.79 30.09 -14.49
CA THR A 136 8.84 29.58 -13.11
C THR A 136 7.55 28.85 -12.73
N ARG A 137 6.40 29.41 -13.13
CA ARG A 137 5.10 28.77 -12.93
C ARG A 137 5.00 27.42 -13.64
N LYS A 138 5.47 27.33 -14.89
CA LYS A 138 5.54 26.07 -15.66
C LYS A 138 6.46 25.05 -14.97
N ALA A 139 7.62 25.46 -14.46
CA ALA A 139 8.53 24.58 -13.73
C ALA A 139 7.91 24.02 -12.44
N LEU A 140 7.21 24.85 -11.64
CA LEU A 140 6.47 24.38 -10.46
C LEU A 140 5.32 23.41 -10.83
N HIS A 141 4.66 23.63 -11.97
CA HIS A 141 3.62 22.72 -12.47
C HIS A 141 4.18 21.37 -12.90
N PHE A 142 5.36 21.36 -13.53
CA PHE A 142 6.08 20.13 -13.88
C PHE A 142 6.41 19.31 -12.62
N LEU A 143 6.87 19.97 -11.54
CA LEU A 143 7.09 19.37 -10.22
C LEU A 143 5.80 18.98 -9.48
N ARG A 144 4.61 19.26 -10.04
CA ARG A 144 3.29 19.04 -9.41
C ARG A 144 3.02 19.91 -8.17
N LEU A 145 3.81 20.96 -7.95
CA LEU A 145 3.70 21.88 -6.82
C LEU A 145 2.71 23.03 -7.09
N ARG A 146 1.41 22.69 -7.13
CA ARG A 146 0.34 23.64 -7.50
C ARG A 146 -0.18 24.49 -6.33
N LYS A 147 -0.16 23.96 -5.12
CA LYS A 147 -0.68 24.59 -3.89
C LYS A 147 0.48 24.98 -2.99
N ILE A 148 0.29 26.00 -2.16
CA ILE A 148 1.25 26.34 -1.10
C ILE A 148 1.29 25.17 -0.11
N PHE A 149 2.46 24.90 0.45
CA PHE A 149 2.72 23.78 1.36
C PHE A 149 2.40 22.41 0.74
N SER A 150 2.43 22.31 -0.60
CA SER A 150 2.49 20.99 -1.24
C SER A 150 3.92 20.47 -1.22
N GLY A 151 4.11 19.20 -0.90
CA GLY A 151 5.39 18.50 -0.92
C GLY A 151 5.44 17.38 -1.94
N VAL A 152 6.57 17.19 -2.62
CA VAL A 152 6.81 16.08 -3.55
C VAL A 152 8.23 15.56 -3.38
N PHE A 153 8.40 14.24 -3.39
CA PHE A 153 9.72 13.61 -3.46
C PHE A 153 10.27 13.62 -4.88
N VAL A 154 11.54 13.96 -5.02
CA VAL A 154 12.25 14.11 -6.28
C VAL A 154 13.57 13.36 -6.19
N LYS A 155 13.92 12.63 -7.25
CA LYS A 155 15.26 12.03 -7.38
C LYS A 155 16.29 13.10 -7.71
N ALA A 156 17.41 13.09 -7.00
CA ALA A 156 18.53 13.99 -7.25
C ALA A 156 19.20 13.62 -8.58
N ASN A 157 18.98 14.46 -9.60
CA ASN A 157 19.60 14.39 -10.91
C ASN A 157 20.12 15.80 -11.26
N ASN A 158 21.19 15.92 -12.04
CA ASN A 158 21.77 17.21 -12.42
C ASN A 158 20.72 18.17 -13.03
N GLY A 159 19.90 17.70 -13.97
CA GLY A 159 18.83 18.52 -14.55
C GLY A 159 17.72 18.90 -13.57
N MET A 160 17.46 18.06 -12.55
CA MET A 160 16.51 18.42 -11.48
C MET A 160 17.09 19.49 -10.56
N MET A 161 18.39 19.43 -10.26
CA MET A 161 19.09 20.44 -9.47
C MET A 161 19.11 21.80 -10.18
N GLU A 162 19.44 21.84 -11.48
CA GLU A 162 19.37 23.07 -12.27
C GLU A 162 17.95 23.65 -12.31
N MET A 163 16.93 22.80 -12.43
CA MET A 163 15.54 23.25 -12.39
C MET A 163 15.19 23.81 -11.02
N LEU A 164 15.63 23.17 -9.92
CA LEU A 164 15.41 23.63 -8.55
C LEU A 164 16.07 24.97 -8.28
N GLN A 165 17.29 25.21 -8.79
CA GLN A 165 17.96 26.52 -8.71
C GLN A 165 17.12 27.62 -9.37
N ARG A 166 16.47 27.37 -10.51
CA ARG A 166 15.61 28.36 -11.18
C ARG A 166 14.32 28.68 -10.40
N VAL A 167 13.80 27.74 -9.62
CA VAL A 167 12.58 27.92 -8.81
C VAL A 167 12.89 28.17 -7.34
N GLU A 168 14.16 28.28 -6.97
CA GLU A 168 14.68 28.35 -5.61
C GLU A 168 13.91 29.33 -4.72
N PRO A 169 13.59 30.57 -5.14
CA PRO A 169 12.91 31.54 -4.27
C PRO A 169 11.49 31.13 -3.84
N TYR A 170 10.89 30.12 -4.48
CA TYR A 170 9.50 29.69 -4.25
C TYR A 170 9.40 28.33 -3.56
N VAL A 171 10.51 27.60 -3.46
CA VAL A 171 10.56 26.26 -2.90
C VAL A 171 11.62 26.17 -1.82
N THR A 172 11.37 25.32 -0.85
CA THR A 172 12.39 24.86 0.09
C THR A 172 12.59 23.38 -0.17
N TYR A 173 13.82 22.91 -0.13
CA TYR A 173 14.11 21.49 -0.34
C TYR A 173 15.26 21.03 0.54
N GLY A 174 15.38 19.72 0.71
CA GLY A 174 16.45 19.10 1.48
C GLY A 174 16.39 17.59 1.44
N TYR A 175 17.16 16.95 2.31
CA TYR A 175 17.37 15.51 2.35
C TYR A 175 16.46 14.88 3.42
N PRO A 176 15.38 14.16 3.02
CA PRO A 176 14.47 13.57 3.98
C PRO A 176 15.06 12.29 4.57
N ASN A 177 14.93 12.14 5.88
CA ASN A 177 15.25 10.89 6.59
C ASN A 177 14.20 9.83 6.32
N LEU A 178 14.57 8.56 6.50
CA LEU A 178 13.64 7.43 6.40
C LEU A 178 12.40 7.62 7.29
N LYS A 179 12.59 8.16 8.51
CA LYS A 179 11.50 8.50 9.43
C LYS A 179 10.53 9.50 8.79
N SER A 180 11.05 10.60 8.23
CA SER A 180 10.25 11.65 7.59
C SER A 180 9.50 11.12 6.36
N VAL A 181 10.15 10.28 5.54
CA VAL A 181 9.51 9.62 4.39
C VAL A 181 8.34 8.74 4.85
N ARG A 182 8.59 7.89 5.85
CA ARG A 182 7.57 7.02 6.44
C ARG A 182 6.40 7.85 6.96
N GLU A 183 6.63 8.83 7.81
CA GLU A 183 5.57 9.66 8.38
C GLU A 183 4.72 10.37 7.33
N LEU A 184 5.35 10.91 6.28
CA LEU A 184 4.64 11.57 5.19
C LEU A 184 3.73 10.61 4.42
N VAL A 185 4.24 9.42 4.07
CA VAL A 185 3.46 8.41 3.36
C VAL A 185 2.31 7.88 4.22
N TYR A 186 2.54 7.62 5.50
CA TYR A 186 1.50 7.09 6.39
C TYR A 186 0.45 8.13 6.78
N LYS A 187 0.84 9.36 7.14
CA LYS A 187 -0.10 10.39 7.63
C LYS A 187 -0.75 11.19 6.52
N LYS A 188 0.00 11.50 5.46
CA LYS A 188 -0.42 12.44 4.41
C LYS A 188 -0.41 11.81 3.02
N GLY A 189 -0.18 10.51 2.90
CA GLY A 189 -0.16 9.78 1.64
C GLY A 189 -1.56 9.60 1.06
N TYR A 190 -1.73 10.01 -0.18
CA TYR A 190 -2.91 9.72 -0.99
C TYR A 190 -2.45 9.09 -2.29
N GLY A 191 -3.14 8.05 -2.74
CA GLY A 191 -2.96 7.44 -4.05
C GLY A 191 -3.79 8.16 -5.11
N LYS A 192 -3.30 8.14 -6.35
CA LYS A 192 -4.02 8.56 -7.54
C LYS A 192 -4.60 7.32 -8.22
N ILE A 193 -5.87 7.03 -7.96
CA ILE A 193 -6.59 5.88 -8.54
C ILE A 193 -7.69 6.45 -9.42
N ASN A 194 -7.76 6.01 -10.69
CA ASN A 194 -8.75 6.51 -11.65
C ASN A 194 -8.79 8.06 -11.78
N LYS A 195 -7.64 8.72 -11.60
CA LYS A 195 -7.47 10.19 -11.55
C LYS A 195 -8.09 10.88 -10.32
N GLU A 196 -8.63 10.14 -9.39
CA GLU A 196 -9.15 10.64 -8.11
C GLU A 196 -8.10 10.52 -7.01
N ARG A 197 -8.25 11.36 -5.98
CA ARG A 197 -7.39 11.37 -4.80
C ARG A 197 -8.02 10.49 -3.72
N VAL A 198 -7.39 9.36 -3.41
CA VAL A 198 -7.93 8.37 -2.46
C VAL A 198 -6.90 8.12 -1.35
N PRO A 199 -7.31 8.08 -0.06
CA PRO A 199 -6.38 7.78 1.03
C PRO A 199 -5.81 6.36 0.92
N LEU A 200 -4.57 6.17 1.38
CA LEU A 200 -3.89 4.88 1.37
C LEU A 200 -4.28 4.03 2.60
N THR A 201 -5.50 3.50 2.58
CA THR A 201 -6.02 2.68 3.69
C THR A 201 -5.65 1.19 3.53
N ASP A 202 -5.79 0.65 2.32
CA ASP A 202 -5.66 -0.78 2.06
C ASP A 202 -4.49 -1.11 1.11
N ASN A 203 -3.71 -2.14 1.46
CA ASN A 203 -2.63 -2.64 0.59
C ASN A 203 -3.15 -3.18 -0.75
N ASN A 204 -4.41 -3.65 -0.81
CA ASN A 204 -5.02 -4.13 -2.05
C ASN A 204 -5.04 -3.04 -3.15
N MET A 205 -5.22 -1.77 -2.76
CA MET A 205 -5.26 -0.65 -3.69
C MET A 205 -3.87 -0.37 -4.29
N ILE A 206 -2.84 -0.57 -3.49
CA ILE A 206 -1.44 -0.43 -3.90
C ILE A 206 -1.06 -1.57 -4.83
N GLU A 207 -1.37 -2.82 -4.45
CA GLU A 207 -1.12 -4.00 -5.28
C GLU A 207 -1.82 -3.91 -6.64
N GLN A 208 -3.05 -3.41 -6.70
CA GLN A 208 -3.75 -3.20 -7.97
C GLN A 208 -3.07 -2.16 -8.87
N ALA A 209 -2.54 -1.08 -8.30
CA ALA A 209 -1.93 0.01 -9.06
C ALA A 209 -0.47 -0.27 -9.45
N LEU A 210 0.31 -0.82 -8.53
CA LEU A 210 1.77 -0.95 -8.61
C LEU A 210 2.28 -2.39 -8.53
N GLY A 211 1.40 -3.39 -8.39
CA GLY A 211 1.79 -4.79 -8.29
C GLY A 211 2.57 -5.31 -9.49
N LYS A 212 2.41 -4.68 -10.66
CA LYS A 212 3.23 -4.94 -11.87
C LYS A 212 4.73 -4.68 -11.66
N TYR A 213 5.05 -3.76 -10.76
CA TYR A 213 6.42 -3.36 -10.41
C TYR A 213 6.93 -4.05 -9.14
N GLY A 214 6.18 -5.03 -8.60
CA GLY A 214 6.54 -5.75 -7.38
C GLY A 214 6.26 -4.99 -6.06
N ILE A 215 5.62 -3.82 -6.15
CA ILE A 215 5.21 -2.99 -5.01
C ILE A 215 3.82 -3.43 -4.57
N ILE A 216 3.73 -4.06 -3.39
CA ILE A 216 2.48 -4.69 -2.91
C ILE A 216 1.92 -3.92 -1.72
N CYS A 217 2.79 -3.37 -0.87
CA CYS A 217 2.38 -2.71 0.37
C CYS A 217 2.93 -1.29 0.53
N ILE A 218 2.46 -0.59 1.56
CA ILE A 218 2.94 0.76 1.90
C ILE A 218 4.44 0.77 2.20
N GLU A 219 4.97 -0.26 2.90
CA GLU A 219 6.39 -0.30 3.24
C GLU A 219 7.27 -0.49 1.99
N ASP A 220 6.78 -1.20 0.96
CA ASP A 220 7.47 -1.29 -0.34
C ASP A 220 7.53 0.10 -1.00
N ILE A 221 6.47 0.92 -0.91
CA ILE A 221 6.50 2.31 -1.41
C ILE A 221 7.55 3.13 -0.65
N VAL A 222 7.57 3.03 0.68
CA VAL A 222 8.54 3.75 1.52
C VAL A 222 9.97 3.35 1.15
N HIS A 223 10.24 2.05 0.97
CA HIS A 223 11.55 1.54 0.57
C HIS A 223 11.98 1.99 -0.81
N GLU A 224 11.07 1.91 -1.78
CA GLU A 224 11.33 2.36 -3.16
C GLU A 224 11.67 3.85 -3.21
N ILE A 225 10.95 4.68 -2.43
CA ILE A 225 11.18 6.12 -2.34
C ILE A 225 12.49 6.42 -1.62
N ALA A 226 12.70 5.86 -0.42
CA ALA A 226 13.85 6.15 0.42
C ALA A 226 15.18 5.79 -0.27
N ASN A 227 15.20 4.69 -1.03
CA ASN A 227 16.40 4.26 -1.76
C ASN A 227 16.49 4.84 -3.19
N ALA A 228 15.50 5.61 -3.65
CA ALA A 228 15.37 6.09 -5.02
C ALA A 228 15.55 4.97 -6.07
N GLY A 229 14.78 3.89 -5.89
CA GLY A 229 14.86 2.64 -6.64
C GLY A 229 14.48 2.73 -8.13
N PRO A 230 14.46 1.59 -8.85
CA PRO A 230 14.21 1.54 -10.28
C PRO A 230 12.80 2.02 -10.67
N HIS A 231 11.80 1.78 -9.83
CA HIS A 231 10.38 2.11 -10.05
C HIS A 231 9.94 3.34 -9.25
N PHE A 232 10.90 4.21 -8.90
CA PHE A 232 10.65 5.45 -8.18
C PHE A 232 9.65 6.37 -8.90
N LYS A 233 9.74 6.47 -10.22
CA LYS A 233 8.89 7.36 -11.02
C LYS A 233 7.43 6.93 -10.96
N GLU A 234 7.18 5.63 -10.98
CA GLU A 234 5.88 4.98 -10.90
C GLU A 234 5.29 5.17 -9.51
N ALA A 235 6.08 4.95 -8.45
CA ALA A 235 5.68 5.18 -7.06
C ALA A 235 5.30 6.64 -6.80
N ILE A 236 6.13 7.60 -7.23
CA ILE A 236 5.82 9.04 -7.09
C ILE A 236 4.66 9.45 -7.99
N GLY A 237 4.53 8.88 -9.19
CA GLY A 237 3.40 9.12 -10.09
C GLY A 237 2.06 8.68 -9.51
N PHE A 238 2.06 7.55 -8.79
CA PHE A 238 0.92 7.05 -8.03
C PHE A 238 0.59 7.95 -6.84
N LEU A 239 1.58 8.40 -6.07
CA LEU A 239 1.34 9.31 -4.95
C LEU A 239 0.83 10.68 -5.43
N TRP A 240 -0.19 11.18 -4.76
CA TRP A 240 -0.61 12.58 -4.86
C TRP A 240 0.40 13.47 -4.12
N PRO A 241 0.67 14.72 -4.58
CA PRO A 241 1.50 15.64 -3.81
C PRO A 241 0.98 15.79 -2.38
N PHE A 242 1.89 15.68 -1.41
CA PHE A 242 1.56 15.77 0.01
C PHE A 242 1.01 17.15 0.30
N SER A 243 -0.10 17.22 1.04
CA SER A 243 -0.67 18.48 1.51
C SER A 243 -0.22 18.70 2.94
N LEU A 244 0.78 19.54 3.14
CA LEU A 244 1.38 19.80 4.45
C LEU A 244 0.67 20.98 5.15
N ASN A 245 0.77 21.00 6.48
CA ASN A 245 0.23 22.11 7.28
C ASN A 245 1.25 23.25 7.35
N LYS A 246 0.78 24.47 7.61
CA LYS A 246 1.68 25.60 7.86
C LYS A 246 2.36 25.37 9.21
N PRO A 247 3.71 25.39 9.30
CA PRO A 247 4.39 25.24 10.57
C PRO A 247 4.26 26.53 11.39
N GLU A 248 4.05 26.40 12.69
CA GLU A 248 3.95 27.53 13.61
C GLU A 248 5.33 28.18 13.78
N GLY A 249 5.45 29.47 13.47
CA GLY A 249 6.67 30.28 13.69
C GLY A 249 7.84 30.07 12.72
N ASP A 250 7.97 28.90 12.11
CA ASP A 250 9.18 28.46 11.39
C ASP A 250 9.30 28.91 9.93
N LEU A 251 8.19 29.23 9.26
CA LEU A 251 8.18 29.69 7.88
C LEU A 251 7.52 31.06 7.77
N GLN A 252 8.33 32.07 7.46
CA GLN A 252 7.87 33.43 7.20
C GLN A 252 7.52 33.62 5.70
N GLY A 253 7.86 32.64 4.86
CA GLY A 253 7.64 32.69 3.41
C GLY A 253 8.61 33.61 2.70
N LYS A 254 9.79 33.84 3.31
CA LYS A 254 10.83 34.73 2.77
C LYS A 254 11.49 34.08 1.56
N LYS A 255 11.53 34.82 0.44
CA LYS A 255 12.21 34.43 -0.81
C LYS A 255 13.74 34.35 -0.68
N LYS A 256 14.31 34.82 0.43
CA LYS A 256 15.77 34.79 0.68
C LYS A 256 16.24 33.33 0.85
N PRO A 257 17.45 32.98 0.37
CA PRO A 257 18.03 31.66 0.59
C PRO A 257 18.17 31.33 2.08
N TYR A 258 18.06 30.05 2.43
CA TYR A 258 18.17 29.58 3.81
C TYR A 258 19.55 29.88 4.44
N LYS A 259 20.62 29.83 3.63
CA LYS A 259 21.98 30.19 4.06
C LYS A 259 22.10 31.63 4.56
N ASP A 260 21.24 32.52 4.06
CA ASP A 260 21.21 33.94 4.44
C ASP A 260 20.12 34.23 5.50
N GLY A 261 19.62 33.20 6.19
CA GLY A 261 18.55 33.32 7.19
C GLY A 261 17.14 33.50 6.60
N GLY A 262 16.93 33.12 5.33
CA GLY A 262 15.61 33.04 4.70
C GLY A 262 14.97 31.66 4.82
N ASP A 263 13.95 31.38 3.99
CA ASP A 263 13.22 30.10 3.99
C ASP A 263 13.43 29.27 2.72
N ALA A 264 13.97 29.90 1.66
CA ALA A 264 14.05 29.35 0.32
C ALA A 264 15.31 28.51 0.08
N GLY A 265 15.24 27.59 -0.88
CA GLY A 265 16.38 26.78 -1.31
C GLY A 265 16.71 25.59 -0.41
N ASN A 266 17.98 25.17 -0.47
CA ASN A 266 18.43 23.93 0.17
C ASN A 266 18.65 24.12 1.68
N ARG A 267 17.95 23.32 2.49
CA ARG A 267 18.11 23.26 3.95
C ARG A 267 18.83 22.00 4.42
N GLU A 268 19.32 21.17 3.50
CA GLU A 268 20.02 19.92 3.77
C GLU A 268 19.20 19.03 4.73
N ASP A 269 19.76 18.64 5.87
CA ASP A 269 19.11 17.78 6.86
C ASP A 269 18.09 18.51 7.74
N HIS A 270 18.14 19.85 7.83
CA HIS A 270 17.19 20.66 8.62
C HIS A 270 15.76 20.62 8.07
N ILE A 271 15.58 20.11 6.84
CA ILE A 271 14.24 19.85 6.29
C ILE A 271 13.45 18.87 7.17
N ASN A 272 14.13 17.96 7.88
CA ASN A 272 13.48 16.94 8.71
C ASN A 272 12.76 17.53 9.92
N GLU A 273 13.36 18.55 10.53
CA GLU A 273 12.75 19.31 11.63
C GLU A 273 11.50 20.05 11.13
N LEU A 274 11.59 20.65 9.94
CA LEU A 274 10.47 21.33 9.31
C LEU A 274 9.30 20.36 9.02
N ILE A 275 9.59 19.19 8.44
CA ILE A 275 8.58 18.16 8.16
C ILE A 275 7.87 17.75 9.45
N SER A 276 8.61 17.57 10.54
CA SER A 276 8.04 17.18 11.83
C SER A 276 7.04 18.21 12.36
N LYS A 277 7.26 19.51 12.09
CA LYS A 277 6.34 20.60 12.48
C LYS A 277 5.16 20.78 11.51
N MET A 278 5.33 20.37 10.25
CA MET A 278 4.29 20.47 9.22
C MET A 278 3.36 19.24 9.16
N ASN A 279 3.68 18.20 9.95
CA ASN A 279 2.93 16.94 9.99
C ASN A 279 1.58 17.07 10.69
#